data_AF-A0A0D2UPC1-F1
#
_entry.id   AF-A0A0D2UPC1-F1
#
_cell.length_a   1.000
_cell.length_b   1.000
_cell.length_c   1.000
_cell.angle_alpha   90.00
_cell.angle_beta   90.00
_cell.angle_gamma   90.00
#
_symmetry.space_group_name_H-M   'P 1'
#
loop_
_entity.id
_entity.type
_entity.pdbx_description
1 polymer ?
#
loop_
_entity_poly.entity_id
_entity_poly.type
_entity_poly.pdbx_seq_one_letter_code
_entity_poly.pdbx_strand_id
1 'polypeptide(L)'
;VGEAQCYEEPHLKRTLNTGGDSLAEAFVQVVYAMYGYMTDTDKADIFLFNFCTEFLVVKTIEMIEFDATNFKIKAIGRGETFDKAKHGQGTEVKAITYSNMQIHQDPATGKCDIYVIVDI
;
A
#
# COMPACT_ATOMS: atom_id res chain seq x y z
N VAL A 1 1.00 -15.67 1.67
CA VAL A 1 0.58 -14.26 1.77
C VAL A 1 1.58 -13.58 2.66
N GLY A 2 2.46 -12.73 2.11
CA GLY A 2 3.45 -12.00 2.88
C GLY A 2 2.76 -10.94 3.73
N GLU A 3 3.06 -10.88 5.02
CA GLU A 3 2.57 -9.81 5.90
C GLU A 3 3.40 -8.55 5.67
N ALA A 4 2.72 -7.41 5.53
CA ALA A 4 3.39 -6.12 5.48
C ALA A 4 3.98 -5.78 6.86
N GLN A 5 5.26 -5.43 6.92
CA GLN A 5 5.94 -5.02 8.14
C GLN A 5 6.18 -3.51 8.14
N CYS A 6 5.99 -2.88 9.29
CA CYS A 6 6.05 -1.43 9.44
C CYS A 6 7.05 -1.06 10.55
N TYR A 7 7.94 -0.11 10.27
CA TYR A 7 8.95 0.37 11.21
C TYR A 7 8.84 1.89 11.37
N GLU A 8 9.00 2.37 12.60
CA GLU A 8 9.02 3.80 12.92
C GLU A 8 10.39 4.42 12.68
N GLU A 9 10.42 5.54 11.95
CA GLU A 9 11.61 6.34 11.72
C GLU A 9 11.47 7.72 12.42
N PRO A 10 12.58 8.40 12.75
CA PRO A 10 12.55 9.77 13.24
C PRO A 10 11.83 10.72 12.25
N HIS A 11 11.18 11.76 12.79
CA HIS A 11 10.53 12.83 12.01
C HIS A 11 9.31 12.42 11.17
N LEU A 12 8.35 11.68 11.76
CA LEU A 12 7.07 11.37 11.11
C LEU A 12 7.24 10.64 9.77
N LYS A 13 8.20 9.71 9.73
CA LYS A 13 8.39 8.81 8.61
C LYS A 13 8.18 7.38 9.07
N ARG A 14 7.71 6.55 8.15
CA ARG A 14 7.66 5.10 8.38
C ARG A 14 8.16 4.34 7.18
N THR A 15 8.85 3.24 7.44
CA THR A 15 9.22 2.27 6.41
C THR A 15 8.14 1.21 6.33
N LEU A 16 7.61 0.99 5.12
CA LEU A 16 6.76 -0.12 4.77
C LEU A 16 7.60 -1.16 4.03
N ASN A 17 7.52 -2.41 4.48
CA ASN A 17 8.06 -3.58 3.80
C ASN A 17 6.92 -4.48 3.38
N THR A 18 6.84 -4.81 2.08
CA THR A 18 5.79 -5.67 1.54
C THR A 18 6.38 -6.69 0.59
N GLY A 19 5.96 -7.95 0.71
CA GLY A 19 6.38 -9.04 -0.17
C GLY A 19 5.25 -9.57 -1.04
N GLY A 20 5.59 -10.19 -2.16
CA GLY A 20 4.66 -10.91 -3.04
C GLY A 20 5.37 -12.03 -3.81
N ASP A 21 4.60 -12.98 -4.34
CA ASP A 21 5.14 -14.06 -5.18
C ASP A 21 5.57 -13.55 -6.57
N SER A 22 5.21 -12.31 -6.91
CA SER A 22 5.67 -11.58 -8.07
C SER A 22 5.84 -10.09 -7.76
N LEU A 23 6.59 -9.38 -8.61
CA LEU A 23 6.72 -7.91 -8.53
C LEU A 23 5.35 -7.20 -8.59
N ALA A 24 4.46 -7.70 -9.45
CA ALA A 24 3.08 -7.23 -9.57
C ALA A 24 2.32 -7.33 -8.23
N GLU A 25 2.36 -8.50 -7.60
CA GLU A 25 1.70 -8.70 -6.31
C GLU A 25 2.32 -7.83 -5.22
N ALA A 26 3.66 -7.75 -5.16
CA ALA A 26 4.36 -6.91 -4.20
C ALA A 26 3.94 -5.43 -4.31
N PHE A 27 3.76 -4.89 -5.53
CA PHE A 27 3.25 -3.54 -5.72
C PHE A 27 1.82 -3.35 -5.19
N VAL A 28 0.94 -4.33 -5.41
CA VAL A 28 -0.42 -4.29 -4.83
C VAL A 28 -0.36 -4.31 -3.30
N GLN A 29 0.57 -5.09 -2.72
CA GLN A 29 0.76 -5.11 -1.28
C GLN A 29 1.30 -3.78 -0.73
N VAL A 30 2.17 -3.06 -1.44
CA VAL A 30 2.57 -1.67 -1.06
C VAL A 30 1.34 -0.79 -0.94
N VAL A 31 0.45 -0.87 -1.94
CA VAL A 31 -0.77 -0.06 -1.95
C VAL A 31 -1.66 -0.45 -0.77
N TYR A 32 -1.88 -1.74 -0.49
CA TYR A 32 -2.61 -2.21 0.70
C TYR A 32 -1.97 -1.77 2.03
N ALA A 33 -0.64 -1.83 2.14
CA ALA A 33 0.07 -1.45 3.37
C ALA A 33 -0.06 0.05 3.67
N MET A 34 0.02 0.90 2.65
CA MET A 34 -0.23 2.33 2.79
C MET A 34 -1.65 2.60 3.30
N TYR A 35 -2.58 1.86 2.73
CA TYR A 35 -4.00 1.94 2.98
C TYR A 35 -4.41 1.46 4.38
N GLY A 36 -3.80 0.38 4.86
CA GLY A 36 -4.00 -0.16 6.20
C GLY A 36 -3.50 0.77 7.30
N TYR A 37 -2.61 1.70 6.96
CA TYR A 37 -2.12 2.69 7.91
C TYR A 37 -3.14 3.82 8.19
N MET A 38 -4.00 4.10 7.22
CA MET A 38 -4.98 5.19 7.30
C MET A 38 -6.27 4.80 8.05
N THR A 39 -6.45 3.52 8.39
CA THR A 39 -7.63 2.99 9.07
C THR A 39 -7.25 2.13 10.27
N ASP A 40 -8.14 2.06 11.26
CA ASP A 40 -7.93 1.26 12.46
C ASP A 40 -8.03 -0.24 12.09
N THR A 41 -6.90 -0.95 12.23
CA THR A 41 -6.68 -2.32 11.73
C THR A 41 -7.45 -3.43 12.46
N ASP A 42 -8.26 -3.10 13.47
CA ASP A 42 -9.13 -4.08 14.13
C ASP A 42 -10.32 -4.51 13.26
N LYS A 43 -10.60 -3.80 12.16
CA LYS A 43 -11.56 -4.21 11.12
C LYS A 43 -10.81 -4.42 9.80
N ALA A 44 -10.30 -5.64 9.63
CA ALA A 44 -9.37 -6.08 8.58
C ALA A 44 -9.80 -5.94 7.09
N ASP A 45 -10.80 -5.14 6.74
CA ASP A 45 -11.39 -5.14 5.38
C ASP A 45 -11.52 -3.77 4.72
N ILE A 46 -10.97 -2.71 5.32
CA ILE A 46 -11.38 -1.35 4.99
C ILE A 46 -10.17 -0.41 4.99
N PHE A 47 -9.83 0.15 3.82
CA PHE A 47 -8.67 1.01 3.65
C PHE A 47 -9.02 2.42 3.16
N LEU A 48 -8.53 3.48 3.82
CA LEU A 48 -8.90 4.86 3.50
C LEU A 48 -7.99 5.48 2.42
N PHE A 49 -8.58 5.98 1.33
CA PHE A 49 -7.90 6.82 0.34
C PHE A 49 -8.21 8.29 0.59
N ASN A 50 -7.16 9.10 0.72
CA ASN A 50 -7.26 10.54 0.61
C ASN A 50 -6.13 11.05 -0.28
N PHE A 51 -6.34 11.07 -1.59
CA PHE A 51 -5.47 11.85 -2.46
C PHE A 51 -6.16 12.74 -3.48
N CYS A 52 -7.49 12.67 -3.68
CA CYS A 52 -8.24 13.70 -4.42
C CYS A 52 -9.75 13.56 -4.19
N THR A 53 -10.34 14.59 -3.56
CA THR A 53 -11.75 15.05 -3.59
C THR A 53 -12.91 14.13 -3.19
N GLU A 54 -12.75 12.81 -3.22
CA GLU A 54 -13.81 11.86 -2.86
C GLU A 54 -13.25 10.94 -1.77
N PHE A 55 -13.72 11.11 -0.53
CA PHE A 55 -13.32 10.25 0.59
C PHE A 55 -13.71 8.79 0.29
N LEU A 56 -12.86 8.06 -0.43
CA LEU A 56 -13.12 6.69 -0.87
C LEU A 56 -12.34 5.73 0.01
N VAL A 57 -12.98 4.64 0.37
CA VAL A 57 -12.42 3.61 1.21
C VAL A 57 -12.35 2.33 0.40
N VAL A 58 -11.17 2.01 -0.10
CA VAL A 58 -10.91 0.83 -0.93
C VAL A 58 -10.92 -0.41 -0.04
N LYS A 59 -11.59 -1.46 -0.46
CA LYS A 59 -11.58 -2.76 0.23
C LYS A 59 -10.74 -3.78 -0.53
N THR A 60 -10.80 -3.74 -1.85
CA THR A 60 -10.06 -4.64 -2.72
C THR A 60 -9.41 -3.90 -3.87
N ILE A 61 -8.22 -4.37 -4.24
CA ILE A 61 -7.43 -3.89 -5.35
C ILE A 61 -7.17 -5.06 -6.27
N GLU A 62 -7.51 -4.88 -7.54
CA GLU A 62 -7.28 -5.85 -8.61
C GLU A 62 -6.32 -5.25 -9.64
N MET A 63 -5.17 -5.90 -9.85
CA MET A 63 -4.24 -5.49 -10.91
C MET A 63 -4.74 -5.97 -12.27
N ILE A 64 -4.90 -5.03 -13.20
CA ILE A 64 -5.42 -5.28 -14.56
C ILE A 64 -4.30 -5.31 -15.59
N GLU A 65 -3.25 -4.52 -15.40
CA GLU A 65 -2.11 -4.44 -16.31
C GLU A 65 -0.83 -4.23 -15.52
N PHE A 66 0.20 -4.99 -15.87
CA PHE A 66 1.55 -4.84 -15.35
C PHE A 66 2.56 -5.01 -16.46
N ASP A 67 3.24 -3.93 -16.80
CA ASP A 67 4.30 -3.90 -17.79
C ASP A 67 5.56 -3.32 -17.14
N ALA A 68 6.45 -4.23 -16.72
CA ALA A 68 7.73 -3.86 -16.14
C ALA A 68 8.72 -3.27 -17.16
N THR A 69 8.50 -3.49 -18.47
CA THR A 69 9.40 -2.99 -19.52
C THR A 69 9.12 -1.52 -19.80
N ASN A 70 7.84 -1.16 -19.87
CA ASN A 70 7.38 0.20 -20.10
C ASN A 70 6.98 0.94 -18.81
N PHE A 71 7.24 0.34 -17.64
CA PHE A 71 6.91 0.87 -16.32
C PHE A 71 5.45 1.33 -16.20
N LYS A 72 4.52 0.50 -16.67
CA LYS A 72 3.09 0.80 -16.67
C LYS A 72 2.33 -0.17 -15.79
N ILE A 73 1.53 0.38 -14.88
CA ILE A 73 0.66 -0.39 -13.98
C ILE A 73 -0.76 0.15 -14.09
N LYS A 74 -1.73 -0.75 -14.18
CA LYS A 74 -3.16 -0.42 -14.10
C LYS A 74 -3.82 -1.31 -13.06
N ALA A 75 -4.56 -0.72 -12.14
CA ALA A 75 -5.31 -1.43 -11.13
C ALA A 75 -6.70 -0.80 -10.93
N ILE A 76 -7.64 -1.60 -10.45
CA ILE A 76 -8.98 -1.18 -10.07
C ILE A 76 -9.13 -1.37 -8.56
N GLY A 77 -9.35 -0.26 -7.84
CA GLY A 77 -9.78 -0.28 -6.45
C GLY A 77 -11.30 -0.31 -6.37
N ARG A 78 -11.87 -1.22 -5.56
CA ARG A 78 -13.31 -1.27 -5.26
C ARG A 78 -13.52 -1.02 -3.78
N GLY A 79 -14.53 -0.22 -3.45
CA GLY A 79 -14.73 0.28 -2.10
C GLY A 79 -16.02 1.06 -1.91
N GLU A 80 -16.09 1.84 -0.83
CA GLU A 80 -17.24 2.68 -0.48
C GLU A 80 -16.81 4.06 0.00
N THR A 81 -17.71 5.04 0.03
CA THR A 81 -17.38 6.37 0.61
C THR A 81 -17.11 6.25 2.11
N PHE A 82 -16.12 7.00 2.61
CA PHE A 82 -15.78 7.05 4.02
C PHE A 82 -16.95 7.58 4.85
N ASP A 83 -17.33 6.80 5.85
CA ASP A 83 -18.30 7.15 6.87
C ASP A 83 -17.62 7.10 8.25
N LYS A 84 -17.56 8.24 8.93
CA LYS A 84 -16.96 8.38 10.28
C LYS A 84 -17.60 7.46 11.32
N ALA A 85 -18.87 7.08 11.16
CA ALA A 85 -19.54 6.18 12.09
C ALA A 85 -19.16 4.71 11.86
N LYS A 86 -18.75 4.36 10.62
CA LYS A 86 -18.42 2.99 10.23
C LYS A 86 -16.92 2.69 10.29
N HIS A 87 -16.10 3.68 9.93
CA HIS A 87 -14.66 3.54 9.72
C HIS A 87 -13.87 4.30 10.78
N GLY A 88 -12.94 3.61 11.44
CA GLY A 88 -11.98 4.24 12.35
C GLY A 88 -11.00 5.12 11.59
N GLN A 89 -10.58 6.23 12.20
CA GLN A 89 -9.55 7.10 11.65
C GLN A 89 -8.18 6.64 12.15
N GLY A 90 -7.32 6.20 11.23
CA GLY A 90 -5.91 5.95 11.50
C GLY A 90 -5.07 7.20 11.32
N THR A 91 -3.81 7.03 10.92
CA THR A 91 -2.90 8.14 10.65
C THR A 91 -2.87 8.44 9.15
N GLU A 92 -3.01 9.71 8.78
CA GLU A 92 -2.96 10.12 7.38
C GLU A 92 -1.57 9.89 6.78
N VAL A 93 -1.50 9.33 5.58
CA VAL A 93 -0.26 9.28 4.80
C VAL A 93 -0.22 10.51 3.90
N LYS A 94 0.76 11.39 4.10
CA LYS A 94 0.93 12.64 3.34
C LYS A 94 1.59 12.41 1.99
N ALA A 95 2.57 11.51 1.93
CA ALA A 95 3.31 11.22 0.70
C ALA A 95 4.01 9.87 0.73
N ILE A 96 4.13 9.25 -0.44
CA ILE A 96 5.10 8.18 -0.70
C ILE A 96 6.40 8.84 -1.16
N THR A 97 7.53 8.44 -0.61
CA THR A 97 8.83 9.00 -0.98
C THR A 97 9.71 7.95 -1.65
N TYR A 98 10.56 8.40 -2.58
CA TYR A 98 11.63 7.56 -3.14
C TYR A 98 12.83 7.39 -2.18
N SER A 99 12.78 8.00 -0.99
CA SER A 99 13.86 7.92 -0.02
C SER A 99 14.05 6.47 0.40
N ASN A 100 15.22 5.90 0.09
CA ASN A 100 15.54 4.51 0.39
C ASN A 100 14.50 3.51 -0.16
N MET A 101 13.88 3.81 -1.31
CA MET A 101 13.02 2.84 -2.00
C MET A 101 13.89 1.69 -2.54
N GLN A 102 13.52 0.46 -2.22
CA GLN A 102 14.24 -0.73 -2.65
C GLN A 102 13.26 -1.76 -3.19
N ILE A 103 13.67 -2.43 -4.27
CA ILE A 103 12.94 -3.56 -4.85
C ILE A 103 13.95 -4.70 -4.95
N HIS A 104 13.71 -5.75 -4.17
CA HIS A 104 14.51 -6.96 -4.18
C HIS A 104 13.71 -8.05 -4.86
N GLN A 105 14.26 -8.63 -5.92
CA GLN A 105 13.63 -9.75 -6.61
C GLN A 105 14.56 -10.95 -6.53
N ASP A 106 14.05 -12.06 -6.00
CA ASP A 106 14.75 -13.33 -6.00
C ASP A 106 14.67 -13.96 -7.40
N PRO A 107 15.79 -14.11 -8.12
CA PRO A 107 15.79 -14.67 -9.47
C PRO A 107 15.48 -16.18 -9.50
N ALA A 108 15.63 -16.91 -8.38
CA ALA A 108 15.36 -18.33 -8.31
C ALA A 108 13.89 -18.63 -8.02
N THR A 109 13.23 -17.81 -7.19
CA THR A 109 11.83 -18.02 -6.78
C THR A 109 10.84 -17.07 -7.44
N GLY A 110 11.29 -15.96 -8.01
CA GLY A 110 10.46 -14.90 -8.57
C GLY A 110 9.84 -13.96 -7.53
N LYS A 111 10.00 -14.28 -6.23
CA LYS A 111 9.49 -13.49 -5.12
C LYS A 111 10.08 -12.09 -5.11
N CYS A 112 9.28 -11.13 -4.68
CA CYS A 112 9.69 -9.75 -4.63
C CYS A 112 9.34 -9.11 -3.30
N ASP A 113 10.31 -8.42 -2.72
CA ASP A 113 10.15 -7.58 -1.53
C ASP A 113 10.38 -6.11 -1.91
N ILE A 114 9.46 -5.24 -1.49
CA ILE A 114 9.52 -3.81 -1.73
C ILE A 114 9.58 -3.08 -0.39
N TYR A 115 10.56 -2.18 -0.29
CA TYR A 115 10.75 -1.28 0.84
C TYR A 115 10.48 0.14 0.37
N VAL A 116 9.61 0.85 1.08
CA VAL A 116 9.27 2.24 0.76
C VAL A 116 9.11 3.06 2.03
N ILE A 117 9.52 4.33 1.98
CA ILE A 117 9.33 5.26 3.09
C ILE A 117 8.12 6.15 2.78
N VAL A 118 7.18 6.19 3.72
CA VAL A 118 6.02 7.08 3.73
C VAL A 118 6.19 8.21 4.74
N ASP A 119 5.69 9.39 4.38
CA ASP A 119 5.55 10.56 5.24
C ASP A 119 4.12 10.59 5.79
N ILE A 120 3.99 10.76 7.11
CA ILE A 120 2.73 10.63 7.86
C ILE A 120 2.40 11.92 8.60
#